data_AF-A0A1G1THU6-F1
#
_entry.id   AF-A0A1G1THU6-F1
#
_cell.length_a   1.000
_cell.length_b   1.000
_cell.length_c   1.000
_cell.angle_alpha   90.00
_cell.angle_beta   90.00
_cell.angle_gamma   90.00
#
_symmetry.space_group_name_H-M   'P 1'
#
loop_
_entity.id
_entity.type
_entity.pdbx_description
1 polymer ?
#
loop_
_entity_poly.entity_id
_entity_poly.type
_entity_poly.pdbx_seq_one_letter_code
_entity_poly.pdbx_strand_id
1 'polypeptide(L)'
;MLLLVLLVAYLMSGPRASEHLTSGSRTAADSTAVTPEVGPQAPQLERPPVAAPETVRVFPQTAPLAPAVDSTALAPAATPAATPSAAAPADSAAAPEATAEASEQAVREALASYYTDLRAAPFDAGAHFAPTVERFLLLRGTTPAAIADNLATNHFPEFQDYRASIAPGSLRVSAPAADGSRTANYTEVARSFRPTLQQHQQTRTQVRVRFTPDYKIEYLRQEKVIENTLIP
;
A
#
# COMPACT_ATOMS: atom_id res chain seq x y z
N MET A 1 -34.17 -25.97 -33.28
CA MET A 1 -33.20 -27.03 -32.90
C MET A 1 -32.07 -27.19 -33.92
N LEU A 2 -32.35 -27.22 -35.24
CA LEU A 2 -31.31 -27.35 -36.27
C LEU A 2 -30.26 -26.21 -36.26
N LEU A 3 -30.68 -24.98 -35.98
CA LEU A 3 -29.79 -23.80 -35.93
C LEU A 3 -28.74 -23.88 -34.80
N LEU A 4 -29.13 -24.46 -33.66
CA LEU A 4 -28.25 -24.60 -32.50
C LEU A 4 -27.16 -25.65 -32.77
N VAL A 5 -27.53 -26.74 -33.46
CA VAL A 5 -26.60 -27.81 -33.85
C VAL A 5 -25.57 -27.30 -34.86
N LEU A 6 -25.99 -26.48 -35.83
CA LEU A 6 -25.09 -25.84 -36.80
C LEU A 6 -24.10 -24.86 -36.13
N LEU A 7 -24.55 -24.09 -35.13
CA LEU A 7 -23.69 -23.15 -34.40
C LEU A 7 -22.64 -23.88 -33.55
N VAL A 8 -23.02 -24.98 -32.88
CA VAL A 8 -22.07 -25.80 -32.10
C VAL A 8 -21.05 -26.49 -32.99
N ALA A 9 -21.46 -27.02 -34.15
CA ALA A 9 -20.55 -27.61 -35.12
C ALA A 9 -19.56 -26.57 -35.71
N TYR A 10 -20.03 -25.33 -35.91
CA TYR A 10 -19.19 -24.23 -36.38
C TYR A 10 -18.13 -23.81 -35.35
N LEU A 11 -18.48 -23.71 -34.06
CA LEU A 11 -17.51 -23.41 -33.00
C LEU A 11 -16.46 -24.52 -32.79
N MET A 12 -16.83 -25.77 -33.02
CA MET A 12 -15.89 -26.90 -32.92
C MET A 12 -14.95 -27.03 -34.13
N SER A 13 -15.26 -26.38 -35.26
CA SER A 13 -14.50 -26.46 -36.51
C SER A 13 -13.60 -25.25 -36.78
N GLY A 14 -13.43 -24.36 -35.79
CA GLY A 14 -12.52 -23.22 -35.91
C GLY A 14 -11.06 -23.67 -36.12
N PRO A 15 -10.31 -23.02 -37.02
CA PRO A 15 -8.95 -23.43 -37.36
C PRO A 15 -8.02 -23.26 -36.13
N ARG A 16 -7.42 -24.37 -35.69
CA ARG A 16 -6.27 -24.33 -34.78
C ARG A 16 -5.06 -23.85 -35.58
N ALA A 17 -4.84 -22.54 -35.59
CA ALA A 17 -3.58 -21.99 -36.06
C ALA A 17 -2.47 -22.44 -35.10
N SER A 18 -1.71 -23.44 -35.54
CA SER A 18 -0.48 -23.86 -34.88
C SER A 18 0.49 -22.67 -34.81
N GLU A 19 0.75 -22.20 -33.59
CA GLU A 19 1.83 -21.25 -33.31
C GLU A 19 3.18 -21.96 -33.48
N HIS A 20 3.60 -22.15 -34.73
CA HIS A 20 4.99 -22.52 -35.02
C HIS A 20 5.87 -21.32 -34.69
N LEU A 21 6.65 -21.47 -33.62
CA LEU A 21 7.82 -20.67 -33.27
C LEU A 21 8.69 -20.42 -34.51
N THR A 22 8.53 -19.26 -35.14
CA THR A 22 9.51 -18.74 -36.08
C THR A 22 10.50 -17.91 -35.28
N SER A 23 11.59 -18.57 -34.87
CA SER A 23 12.81 -17.91 -34.44
C SER A 23 13.26 -16.96 -35.56
N GLY A 24 13.12 -15.66 -35.32
CA GLY A 24 13.79 -14.64 -36.11
C GLY A 24 15.28 -14.69 -35.79
N SER A 25 16.03 -15.46 -36.57
CA SER A 25 17.50 -15.48 -36.55
C SER A 25 18.01 -14.05 -36.75
N ARG A 26 18.60 -13.50 -35.69
CA ARG A 26 19.35 -12.25 -35.67
C ARG A 26 20.46 -12.35 -36.73
N THR A 27 20.31 -11.65 -37.84
CA THR A 27 21.31 -11.64 -38.91
C THR A 27 22.36 -10.57 -38.57
N ALA A 28 23.62 -10.96 -38.55
CA ALA A 28 24.79 -10.14 -38.21
C ALA A 28 25.18 -9.16 -39.34
N ALA A 29 24.22 -8.36 -39.83
CA ALA A 29 24.45 -7.43 -40.94
C ALA A 29 24.14 -5.97 -40.60
N ASP A 30 23.75 -5.65 -39.36
CA ASP A 30 23.49 -4.28 -38.93
C ASP A 30 24.53 -3.84 -37.89
N SER A 31 25.74 -3.64 -38.38
CA SER A 31 26.81 -2.95 -37.66
C SER A 31 27.42 -1.94 -38.60
N THR A 32 26.67 -0.87 -38.85
CA THR A 32 27.28 0.39 -39.29
C THR A 32 27.65 1.17 -38.03
N ALA A 33 28.94 1.18 -37.73
CA ALA A 33 29.52 1.98 -36.68
C ALA A 33 29.31 3.46 -37.00
N VAL A 34 28.41 4.12 -36.28
CA VAL A 34 28.27 5.58 -36.31
C VAL A 34 29.44 6.15 -35.51
N THR A 35 30.37 6.79 -36.21
CA THR A 35 31.43 7.61 -35.62
C THR A 35 30.77 8.84 -34.99
N PRO A 36 30.97 9.14 -33.70
CA PRO A 36 30.38 10.33 -33.09
C PRO A 36 31.02 11.59 -33.69
N GLU A 37 30.18 12.45 -34.28
CA GLU A 37 30.56 13.79 -34.72
C GLU A 37 30.88 14.66 -33.50
N VAL A 38 32.14 15.06 -33.37
CA VAL A 38 32.59 16.01 -32.35
C VAL A 38 32.29 17.42 -32.84
N GLY A 39 31.08 17.89 -32.59
CA GLY A 39 30.72 19.30 -32.69
C GLY A 39 31.35 20.13 -31.55
N PRO A 40 31.53 21.45 -31.72
CA PRO A 40 32.13 22.30 -30.70
C PRO A 40 31.26 22.28 -29.43
N GLN A 41 31.84 21.81 -28.33
CA GLN A 41 31.19 21.79 -27.03
C GLN A 41 30.84 23.23 -26.64
N ALA A 42 29.55 23.47 -26.36
CA ALA A 42 29.09 24.69 -25.75
C ALA A 42 29.89 24.97 -24.46
N PRO A 43 30.20 26.23 -24.13
CA PRO A 43 30.93 26.56 -22.91
C PRO A 43 30.21 25.99 -21.68
N GLN A 44 30.96 25.29 -20.84
CA GLN A 44 30.50 24.82 -19.53
C GLN A 44 29.88 26.00 -18.78
N LEU A 45 28.64 25.86 -18.31
CA LEU A 45 28.12 26.76 -17.30
C LEU A 45 29.02 26.68 -16.07
N GLU A 46 29.71 27.78 -15.80
CA GLU A 46 30.52 27.99 -14.63
C GLU A 46 29.66 27.80 -13.39
N ARG A 47 29.98 26.77 -12.60
CA ARG A 47 29.33 26.52 -11.31
C ARG A 47 29.75 27.64 -10.36
N PRO A 48 28.82 28.42 -9.79
CA PRO A 48 29.18 29.43 -8.80
C PRO A 48 29.87 28.77 -7.60
N PRO A 49 30.90 29.41 -7.01
CA PRO A 49 31.72 28.81 -5.97
C PRO A 49 30.90 28.46 -4.72
N VAL A 50 31.21 27.29 -4.17
CA VAL A 50 30.69 26.76 -2.90
C VAL A 50 30.97 27.78 -1.80
N ALA A 51 29.91 28.38 -1.26
CA ALA A 51 29.99 29.13 -0.02
C ALA A 51 30.13 28.17 1.17
N ALA A 52 31.00 28.57 2.09
CA ALA A 52 31.54 27.87 3.25
C ALA A 52 30.51 27.19 4.18
N PRO A 53 30.94 26.19 4.98
CA PRO A 53 30.07 25.49 5.92
C PRO A 53 29.53 26.45 6.98
N GLU A 54 28.21 26.50 7.11
CA GLU A 54 27.57 27.15 8.24
C GLU A 54 27.93 26.38 9.53
N THR A 55 28.80 26.99 10.33
CA THR A 55 29.08 26.60 11.71
C THR A 55 27.78 26.69 12.53
N VAL A 56 27.12 25.54 12.72
CA VAL A 56 26.07 25.37 13.73
C VAL A 56 26.70 25.58 15.10
N ARG A 57 26.38 26.71 15.74
CA ARG A 57 26.72 26.95 17.15
C ARG A 57 25.83 26.07 18.01
N VAL A 58 26.42 24.97 18.49
CA VAL A 58 25.87 24.17 19.58
C VAL A 58 25.91 25.02 20.86
N PHE A 59 24.75 25.36 21.39
CA PHE A 59 24.66 25.92 22.74
C PHE A 59 24.68 24.77 23.77
N PRO A 60 25.60 24.77 24.73
CA PRO A 60 25.58 23.82 25.83
C PRO A 60 24.39 24.13 26.75
N GLN A 61 23.46 23.18 26.87
CA GLN A 61 22.38 23.27 27.84
C GLN A 61 22.95 22.94 29.22
N THR A 62 23.33 23.98 29.97
CA THR A 62 23.74 23.90 31.37
C THR A 62 22.54 23.62 32.26
N ALA A 63 22.60 22.50 32.98
CA ALA A 63 21.73 22.20 34.11
C ALA A 63 22.01 23.13 35.31
N PRO A 64 20.99 23.50 36.09
CA PRO A 64 21.18 23.91 37.49
C PRO A 64 20.91 22.75 38.45
N LEU A 65 21.87 22.53 39.34
CA LEU A 65 21.80 21.65 40.51
C LEU A 65 21.20 22.37 41.72
N ALA A 66 20.44 21.59 42.52
CA ALA A 66 20.35 21.60 44.00
C ALA A 66 19.39 22.64 44.65
N PRO A 67 18.76 22.34 45.83
CA PRO A 67 19.37 21.64 46.97
C PRO A 67 18.66 20.39 47.51
N ALA A 68 19.49 19.62 48.22
CA ALA A 68 19.16 18.46 49.03
C ALA A 68 18.29 18.82 50.24
N VAL A 69 17.41 17.89 50.62
CA VAL A 69 16.75 17.90 51.94
C VAL A 69 17.28 16.71 52.72
N ASP A 70 17.84 17.03 53.89
CA ASP A 70 18.52 16.15 54.81
C ASP A 70 17.53 15.25 55.57
N SER A 71 18.04 14.10 56.01
CA SER A 71 17.30 13.07 56.75
C SER A 71 17.05 13.48 58.19
N THR A 72 15.89 13.11 58.74
CA THR A 72 15.80 12.79 60.18
C THR A 72 14.78 11.69 60.43
N ALA A 73 15.24 10.71 61.21
CA ALA A 73 14.63 9.43 61.48
C ALA A 73 13.42 9.48 62.42
N LEU A 74 12.55 8.47 62.30
CA LEU A 74 11.83 7.85 63.42
C LEU A 74 11.36 6.45 63.02
N ALA A 75 12.10 5.43 63.46
CA ALA A 75 11.52 4.12 63.80
C ALA A 75 11.08 4.21 65.28
N PRO A 76 10.04 3.47 65.75
CA PRO A 76 10.25 2.03 66.02
C PRO A 76 9.01 1.10 65.88
N ALA A 77 9.33 -0.21 65.98
CA ALA A 77 8.54 -1.33 66.54
C ALA A 77 7.65 -2.21 65.61
N ALA A 78 8.31 -3.24 65.04
CA ALA A 78 8.04 -4.68 65.19
C ALA A 78 6.59 -5.25 65.32
N THR A 79 6.16 -5.96 64.25
CA THR A 79 5.68 -7.38 64.12
C THR A 79 4.90 -8.10 65.24
N PRO A 80 4.01 -9.13 64.98
CA PRO A 80 4.17 -10.15 63.92
C PRO A 80 2.91 -10.79 63.25
N ALA A 81 3.19 -11.45 62.12
CA ALA A 81 2.64 -12.73 61.59
C ALA A 81 1.19 -12.85 61.05
N ALA A 82 1.11 -13.10 59.73
CA ALA A 82 0.30 -14.18 59.16
C ALA A 82 1.02 -14.77 57.92
N THR A 83 1.05 -16.10 57.87
CA THR A 83 1.81 -17.00 56.99
C THR A 83 1.14 -17.21 55.61
N PRO A 84 1.72 -17.99 54.67
CA PRO A 84 1.83 -17.65 53.26
C PRO A 84 0.69 -18.20 52.41
N SER A 85 0.30 -17.46 51.37
CA SER A 85 -0.44 -18.03 50.24
C SER A 85 0.45 -17.97 49.00
N ALA A 86 0.98 -19.13 48.64
CA ALA A 86 1.59 -19.38 47.35
C ALA A 86 0.49 -19.22 46.28
N ALA A 87 0.56 -18.15 45.51
CA ALA A 87 -0.12 -18.03 44.24
C ALA A 87 0.90 -18.19 43.12
N ALA A 88 0.52 -19.02 42.15
CA ALA A 88 1.24 -19.52 41.00
C ALA A 88 2.03 -18.44 40.22
N PRO A 89 3.06 -18.85 39.45
CA PRO A 89 3.74 -17.91 38.55
C PRO A 89 2.71 -17.22 37.67
N ALA A 90 2.75 -15.89 37.67
CA ALA A 90 2.05 -15.07 36.72
C ALA A 90 2.51 -15.51 35.33
N ASP A 91 1.67 -16.32 34.69
CA ASP A 91 1.70 -16.56 33.27
C ASP A 91 1.65 -15.17 32.64
N SER A 92 2.79 -14.72 32.12
CA SER A 92 2.81 -13.56 31.25
C SER A 92 1.95 -13.97 30.07
N ALA A 93 0.69 -13.55 30.09
CA ALA A 93 -0.23 -13.67 28.99
C ALA A 93 0.43 -12.96 27.81
N ALA A 94 1.13 -13.75 27.00
CA ALA A 94 1.51 -13.36 25.66
C ALA A 94 0.22 -12.85 25.02
N ALA A 95 0.24 -11.61 24.54
CA ALA A 95 -0.80 -11.09 23.69
C ALA A 95 -1.10 -12.17 22.64
N PRO A 96 -2.38 -12.50 22.38
CA PRO A 96 -2.70 -13.61 21.49
C PRO A 96 -1.99 -13.36 20.17
N GLU A 97 -1.06 -14.24 19.81
CA GLU A 97 -0.51 -14.25 18.46
C GLU A 97 -1.72 -14.33 17.53
N ALA A 98 -1.98 -13.24 16.81
CA ALA A 98 -3.11 -13.19 15.90
C ALA A 98 -2.93 -14.33 14.90
N THR A 99 -3.83 -15.31 14.96
CA THR A 99 -3.80 -16.43 14.03
C THR A 99 -3.88 -15.92 12.60
N ALA A 100 -3.41 -16.71 11.63
CA ALA A 100 -3.46 -16.32 10.22
C ALA A 100 -4.89 -15.95 9.78
N GLU A 101 -5.89 -16.70 10.26
CA GLU A 101 -7.30 -16.44 9.99
C GLU A 101 -7.80 -15.12 10.59
N ALA A 102 -7.45 -14.83 11.86
CA ALA A 102 -7.79 -13.56 12.50
C ALA A 102 -7.15 -12.36 11.78
N SER A 103 -5.89 -12.50 11.35
CA SER A 103 -5.19 -11.47 10.59
C SER A 103 -5.82 -11.23 9.23
N GLU A 104 -6.21 -12.30 8.51
CA GLU A 104 -6.90 -12.17 7.22
C GLU A 104 -8.27 -11.50 7.38
N GLN A 105 -9.00 -11.84 8.43
CA GLN A 105 -10.29 -11.21 8.73
C GLN A 105 -10.14 -9.72 9.04
N ALA A 106 -9.15 -9.33 9.85
CA ALA A 106 -8.89 -7.92 10.14
C ALA A 106 -8.50 -7.12 8.87
N VAL A 107 -7.68 -7.68 7.98
CA VAL A 107 -7.38 -7.07 6.68
C VAL A 107 -8.63 -6.91 5.83
N ARG A 108 -9.50 -7.93 5.79
CA ARG A 108 -10.75 -7.89 5.04
C ARG A 108 -11.68 -6.78 5.54
N GLU A 109 -11.78 -6.63 6.86
CA GLU A 109 -12.58 -5.58 7.50
C GLU A 109 -12.02 -4.18 7.22
N ALA A 110 -10.70 -3.99 7.34
CA ALA A 110 -10.03 -2.73 7.01
C ALA A 110 -10.28 -2.32 5.55
N LEU A 111 -10.15 -3.27 4.61
CA LEU A 111 -10.43 -3.02 3.19
C LEU A 111 -11.91 -2.76 2.91
N ALA A 112 -12.82 -3.48 3.58
CA ALA A 112 -14.25 -3.24 3.43
C ALA A 112 -14.66 -1.83 3.92
N SER A 113 -14.08 -1.39 5.03
CA SER A 113 -14.25 -0.03 5.55
C SER A 113 -13.72 1.01 4.54
N TYR A 114 -12.49 0.82 4.06
CA TYR A 114 -11.87 1.67 3.04
C TYR A 114 -12.74 1.80 1.78
N TYR A 115 -13.22 0.69 1.22
CA TYR A 115 -14.09 0.73 0.03
C TYR A 115 -15.47 1.29 0.29
N THR A 116 -15.96 1.25 1.52
CA THR A 116 -17.23 1.86 1.88
C THR A 116 -17.11 3.38 1.86
N ASP A 117 -16.02 3.91 2.42
CA ASP A 117 -15.73 5.35 2.45
C ASP A 117 -15.36 5.88 1.06
N LEU A 118 -14.66 5.11 0.24
CA LEU A 118 -14.28 5.50 -1.13
C LEU A 118 -15.47 5.62 -2.12
N ARG A 119 -16.71 5.37 -1.69
CA ARG A 119 -17.88 5.43 -2.59
C ARG A 119 -18.26 6.84 -3.03
N ALA A 120 -17.97 7.84 -2.21
CA ALA A 120 -18.33 9.23 -2.45
C ALA A 120 -17.44 10.17 -1.62
N ALA A 121 -17.38 11.45 -2.02
CA ALA A 121 -16.80 12.49 -1.19
C ALA A 121 -17.77 12.90 -0.05
N PRO A 122 -17.25 13.39 1.09
CA PRO A 122 -15.83 13.45 1.47
C PRO A 122 -15.29 12.08 1.88
N PHE A 123 -13.99 11.86 1.66
CA PHE A 123 -13.29 10.64 2.04
C PHE A 123 -12.40 10.88 3.25
N ASP A 124 -12.56 10.10 4.31
CA ASP A 124 -11.75 10.20 5.53
C ASP A 124 -10.47 9.37 5.40
N ALA A 125 -9.49 9.92 4.69
CA ALA A 125 -8.20 9.27 4.53
C ALA A 125 -7.49 8.98 5.87
N GLY A 126 -7.72 9.77 6.92
CA GLY A 126 -7.12 9.55 8.24
C GLY A 126 -7.61 8.26 8.91
N ALA A 127 -8.83 7.82 8.60
CA ALA A 127 -9.38 6.57 9.08
C ALA A 127 -8.71 5.33 8.47
N HIS A 128 -8.11 5.42 7.28
CA HIS A 128 -7.62 4.24 6.55
C HIS A 128 -6.10 4.20 6.37
N PHE A 129 -5.46 5.36 6.24
CA PHE A 129 -4.03 5.44 5.90
C PHE A 129 -3.14 5.69 7.11
N ALA A 130 -1.90 5.20 7.02
CA ALA A 130 -0.85 5.54 7.98
C ALA A 130 -0.49 7.03 7.85
N PRO A 131 0.10 7.66 8.90
CA PRO A 131 0.48 9.08 8.84
C PRO A 131 1.44 9.42 7.69
N THR A 132 2.30 8.46 7.33
CA THR A 132 3.15 8.50 6.14
C THR A 132 2.83 7.30 5.28
N VAL A 133 2.52 7.54 4.01
CA VAL A 133 2.17 6.49 3.04
C VAL A 133 3.26 6.44 1.98
N GLU A 134 3.92 5.29 1.87
CA GLU A 134 4.97 5.06 0.88
C GLU A 134 4.42 5.23 -0.55
N ARG A 135 3.25 4.64 -0.80
CA ARG A 135 2.59 4.67 -2.11
C ARG A 135 1.08 4.63 -1.98
N PHE A 136 0.40 5.51 -2.69
CA PHE A 136 -1.03 5.39 -2.99
C PHE A 136 -1.24 5.55 -4.49
N LEU A 137 -1.53 4.44 -5.18
CA LEU A 137 -1.64 4.37 -6.64
C LEU A 137 -0.38 4.96 -7.31
N LEU A 138 -0.49 6.17 -7.87
CA LEU A 138 0.60 6.88 -8.53
C LEU A 138 1.35 7.84 -7.57
N LEU A 139 0.74 8.24 -6.45
CA LEU A 139 1.35 9.12 -5.45
C LEU A 139 2.42 8.37 -4.65
N ARG A 140 3.54 9.03 -4.36
CA ARG A 140 4.67 8.48 -3.60
C ARG A 140 5.00 9.39 -2.43
N GLY A 141 5.38 8.82 -1.28
CA GLY A 141 5.75 9.58 -0.09
C GLY A 141 4.68 10.60 0.29
N THR A 142 3.44 10.15 0.37
CA THR A 142 2.25 11.00 0.50
C THR A 142 1.71 10.96 1.93
N THR A 143 0.79 11.86 2.24
CA THR A 143 0.05 11.92 3.50
C THR A 143 -1.43 11.60 3.28
N PRO A 144 -2.20 11.24 4.32
CA PRO A 144 -3.64 11.08 4.22
C PRO A 144 -4.35 12.32 3.66
N ALA A 145 -3.96 13.52 4.09
CA ALA A 145 -4.54 14.76 3.57
C ALA A 145 -4.34 14.92 2.06
N ALA A 146 -3.11 14.70 1.57
CA ALA A 146 -2.82 14.77 0.14
C ALA A 146 -3.54 13.69 -0.68
N ILE A 147 -3.80 12.51 -0.10
CA ILE A 147 -4.63 11.46 -0.72
C ILE A 147 -6.08 11.94 -0.83
N ALA A 148 -6.66 12.47 0.25
CA ALA A 148 -8.03 12.97 0.25
C ALA A 148 -8.22 14.07 -0.79
N ASP A 149 -7.29 15.03 -0.87
CA ASP A 149 -7.29 16.10 -1.86
C ASP A 149 -7.18 15.57 -3.29
N ASN A 150 -6.31 14.57 -3.50
CA ASN A 150 -6.15 13.95 -4.81
C ASN A 150 -7.43 13.23 -5.26
N LEU A 151 -8.09 12.50 -4.36
CA LEU A 151 -9.35 11.81 -4.64
C LEU A 151 -10.50 12.80 -4.90
N ALA A 152 -10.59 13.87 -4.08
CA ALA A 152 -11.52 14.98 -4.28
C ALA A 152 -11.38 15.62 -5.66
N THR A 153 -10.14 15.80 -6.12
CA THR A 153 -9.85 16.49 -7.38
C THR A 153 -10.00 15.58 -8.60
N ASN A 154 -9.54 14.33 -8.52
CA ASN A 154 -9.33 13.49 -9.70
C ASN A 154 -10.21 12.23 -9.75
N HIS A 155 -10.65 11.72 -8.59
CA HIS A 155 -11.40 10.46 -8.52
C HIS A 155 -12.90 10.72 -8.49
N PHE A 156 -13.41 11.40 -7.47
CA PHE A 156 -14.86 11.55 -7.29
C PHE A 156 -15.59 12.26 -8.44
N PRO A 157 -15.01 13.26 -9.14
CA PRO A 157 -15.67 13.87 -10.30
C PRO A 157 -15.81 12.90 -11.49
N GLU A 158 -14.87 11.97 -11.61
CA GLU A 158 -14.73 11.11 -12.79
C GLU A 158 -15.35 9.72 -12.60
N PHE A 159 -15.42 9.23 -11.36
CA PHE A 159 -15.91 7.91 -11.01
C PHE A 159 -17.16 8.03 -10.13
N GLN A 160 -18.31 8.26 -10.76
CA GLN A 160 -19.60 8.32 -10.08
C GLN A 160 -20.14 6.93 -9.80
N ASP A 161 -21.00 6.79 -8.78
CA ASP A 161 -21.55 5.51 -8.33
C ASP A 161 -20.48 4.42 -8.11
N TYR A 162 -19.29 4.84 -7.69
CA TYR A 162 -18.16 3.95 -7.53
C TYR A 162 -18.48 2.86 -6.49
N ARG A 163 -18.21 1.61 -6.86
CA ARG A 163 -18.28 0.44 -6.00
C ARG A 163 -17.08 -0.43 -6.31
N ALA A 164 -16.32 -0.78 -5.28
CA ALA A 164 -15.25 -1.75 -5.38
C ALA A 164 -15.36 -2.79 -4.26
N SER A 165 -14.88 -3.98 -4.53
CA SER A 165 -14.78 -5.06 -3.56
C SER A 165 -13.66 -6.03 -3.91
N ILE A 166 -13.31 -6.87 -2.95
CA ILE A 166 -12.37 -7.96 -3.15
C ILE A 166 -13.10 -9.12 -3.82
N ALA A 167 -12.54 -9.65 -4.92
CA ALA A 167 -13.09 -10.84 -5.56
C ALA A 167 -13.07 -12.03 -4.58
N PRO A 168 -14.18 -12.78 -4.44
CA PRO A 168 -14.25 -13.92 -3.52
C PRO A 168 -13.09 -14.91 -3.73
N GLY A 169 -12.47 -15.34 -2.62
CA GLY A 169 -11.37 -16.31 -2.64
C GLY A 169 -10.03 -15.79 -3.19
N SER A 170 -9.92 -14.50 -3.56
CA SER A 170 -8.68 -13.94 -4.14
C SER A 170 -7.71 -13.36 -3.10
N LEU A 171 -8.18 -13.06 -1.88
CA LEU A 171 -7.35 -12.45 -0.83
C LEU A 171 -6.27 -13.40 -0.35
N ARG A 172 -5.02 -12.93 -0.34
CA ARG A 172 -3.86 -13.62 0.23
C ARG A 172 -3.09 -12.63 1.10
N VAL A 173 -2.96 -12.94 2.39
CA VAL A 173 -2.24 -12.11 3.36
C VAL A 173 -0.94 -12.83 3.76
N SER A 174 0.17 -12.10 3.78
CA SER A 174 1.46 -12.64 4.20
C SER A 174 1.51 -12.84 5.72
N ALA A 175 2.48 -13.64 6.17
CA ALA A 175 2.93 -13.56 7.55
C ALA A 175 3.40 -12.12 7.88
N PRO A 176 3.35 -11.70 9.16
CA PRO A 176 3.90 -10.41 9.56
C PRO A 176 5.41 -10.37 9.29
N ALA A 177 5.89 -9.23 8.78
CA ALA A 177 7.31 -8.93 8.68
C ALA A 177 7.89 -8.57 10.07
N ALA A 178 9.19 -8.31 10.14
CA ALA A 178 9.88 -8.01 11.40
C ALA A 178 9.37 -6.73 12.08
N ASP A 179 8.84 -5.78 11.31
CA ASP A 179 8.19 -4.55 11.80
C ASP A 179 6.69 -4.75 12.12
N GLY A 180 6.19 -5.98 12.02
CA GLY A 180 4.78 -6.33 12.21
C GLY A 180 3.88 -5.98 11.02
N SER A 181 4.41 -5.41 9.93
CA SER A 181 3.65 -5.10 8.73
C SER A 181 3.21 -6.37 8.00
N ARG A 182 2.09 -6.29 7.29
CA ARG A 182 1.54 -7.41 6.51
C ARG A 182 1.22 -6.97 5.10
N THR A 183 1.51 -7.81 4.12
CA THR A 183 1.17 -7.55 2.73
C THR A 183 -0.04 -8.39 2.32
N ALA A 184 -1.06 -7.74 1.78
CA ALA A 184 -2.19 -8.37 1.13
C ALA A 184 -2.09 -8.24 -0.39
N ASN A 185 -2.34 -9.34 -1.10
CA ASN A 185 -2.52 -9.34 -2.55
C ASN A 185 -3.91 -9.91 -2.87
N TYR A 186 -4.63 -9.29 -3.77
CA TYR A 186 -5.98 -9.74 -4.15
C TYR A 186 -6.39 -9.22 -5.53
N THR A 187 -7.52 -9.70 -6.03
CA THR A 187 -8.18 -9.12 -7.20
C THR A 187 -9.29 -8.18 -6.73
N GLU A 188 -9.21 -6.91 -7.10
CA GLU A 188 -10.28 -5.93 -6.93
C GLU A 188 -11.24 -6.02 -8.11
N VAL A 189 -12.53 -5.95 -7.83
CA VAL A 189 -13.58 -5.77 -8.84
C VAL A 189 -14.23 -4.44 -8.57
N ALA A 190 -14.21 -3.54 -9.54
CA ALA A 190 -14.80 -2.21 -9.41
C ALA A 190 -15.77 -1.92 -10.55
N ARG A 191 -16.78 -1.10 -10.25
CA ARG A 191 -17.72 -0.51 -11.20
C ARG A 191 -17.93 0.96 -10.89
N SER A 192 -18.13 1.75 -11.92
CA SER A 192 -18.44 3.18 -11.81
C SER A 192 -19.13 3.67 -13.08
N PHE A 193 -19.76 4.83 -13.01
CA PHE A 193 -20.14 5.62 -14.17
C PHE A 193 -19.07 6.69 -14.44
N ARG A 194 -18.67 6.84 -15.71
CA ARG A 194 -17.65 7.77 -16.19
C ARG A 194 -18.33 8.91 -16.94
N PRO A 195 -18.54 10.10 -16.33
CA PRO A 195 -19.27 11.19 -16.98
C PRO A 195 -18.64 11.67 -18.29
N THR A 196 -17.31 11.64 -18.38
CA THR A 196 -16.58 12.02 -19.60
C THR A 196 -16.84 11.06 -20.77
N LEU A 197 -17.10 9.79 -20.49
CA LEU A 197 -17.37 8.76 -21.49
C LEU A 197 -18.86 8.47 -21.67
N GLN A 198 -19.71 8.95 -20.76
CA GLN A 198 -21.14 8.62 -20.69
C GLN A 198 -21.38 7.10 -20.66
N GLN A 199 -20.54 6.37 -19.93
CA GLN A 199 -20.54 4.91 -19.88
C GLN A 199 -20.25 4.39 -18.48
N HIS A 200 -20.79 3.21 -18.17
CA HIS A 200 -20.36 2.42 -17.03
C HIS A 200 -19.05 1.71 -17.33
N GLN A 201 -18.07 1.89 -16.47
CA GLN A 201 -16.82 1.14 -16.51
C GLN A 201 -16.83 0.04 -15.45
N GLN A 202 -16.44 -1.16 -15.85
CA GLN A 202 -16.16 -2.27 -14.95
C GLN A 202 -14.71 -2.70 -15.09
N THR A 203 -14.00 -2.85 -13.98
CA THR A 203 -12.59 -3.25 -13.97
C THR A 203 -12.35 -4.42 -13.03
N ARG A 204 -11.42 -5.30 -13.42
CA ARG A 204 -10.78 -6.24 -12.52
C ARG A 204 -9.30 -5.95 -12.48
N THR A 205 -8.73 -5.72 -11.30
CA THR A 205 -7.32 -5.36 -11.15
C THR A 205 -6.67 -6.22 -10.07
N GLN A 206 -5.40 -6.58 -10.27
CA GLN A 206 -4.58 -7.16 -9.22
C GLN A 206 -4.05 -6.01 -8.35
N VAL A 207 -4.31 -6.09 -7.05
CA VAL A 207 -3.93 -5.06 -6.08
C VAL A 207 -2.96 -5.64 -5.07
N ARG A 208 -1.96 -4.84 -4.71
CA ARG A 208 -1.08 -5.07 -3.57
C ARG A 208 -1.29 -3.96 -2.55
N VAL A 209 -1.48 -4.35 -1.30
CA VAL A 209 -1.60 -3.45 -0.16
C VAL A 209 -0.65 -3.89 0.94
N ARG A 210 0.04 -2.96 1.58
CA ARG A 210 0.81 -3.21 2.80
C ARG A 210 0.17 -2.43 3.94
N PHE A 211 0.01 -3.12 5.06
CA PHE A 211 -0.60 -2.62 6.27
C PHE A 211 0.43 -2.54 7.38
N THR A 212 0.33 -1.48 8.19
CA THR A 212 1.01 -1.38 9.47
C THR A 212 0.46 -2.42 10.47
N PRO A 213 1.10 -2.62 11.63
CA PRO A 213 0.57 -3.50 12.68
C PRO A 213 -0.88 -3.17 13.12
N ASP A 214 -1.27 -1.90 12.99
CA ASP A 214 -2.61 -1.38 13.33
C ASP A 214 -3.60 -1.44 12.16
N TYR A 215 -3.29 -2.19 11.10
CA TYR A 215 -4.11 -2.31 9.88
C TYR A 215 -4.38 -1.00 9.14
N LYS A 216 -3.50 0.00 9.29
CA LYS A 216 -3.51 1.20 8.44
C LYS A 216 -2.74 0.94 7.15
N ILE A 217 -3.24 1.48 6.04
CA ILE A 217 -2.61 1.33 4.73
C ILE A 217 -1.37 2.23 4.66
N GLU A 218 -0.20 1.63 4.43
CA GLU A 218 1.06 2.35 4.19
C GLU A 218 1.54 2.22 2.73
N TYR A 219 1.04 1.23 2.00
CA TYR A 219 1.28 1.06 0.56
C TYR A 219 0.00 0.52 -0.08
N LEU A 220 -0.44 1.11 -1.18
CA LEU A 220 -1.51 0.57 -2.02
C LEU A 220 -1.21 0.85 -3.49
N ARG A 221 -1.26 -0.20 -4.32
CA ARG A 221 -1.07 -0.08 -5.77
C ARG A 221 -1.91 -1.11 -6.53
N GLN A 222 -2.50 -0.68 -7.62
CA GLN A 222 -2.99 -1.58 -8.67
C GLN A 222 -1.78 -2.01 -9.53
N GLU A 223 -1.39 -3.27 -9.39
CA GLU A 223 -0.20 -3.84 -10.04
C GLU A 223 -0.46 -4.20 -11.51
N LYS A 224 -1.67 -4.70 -11.79
CA LYS A 224 -2.06 -5.13 -13.14
C LYS A 224 -3.55 -4.97 -13.36
N VAL A 225 -3.95 -4.40 -14.49
CA VAL A 225 -5.34 -4.48 -14.96
C VAL A 225 -5.54 -5.83 -15.65
N ILE A 226 -6.51 -6.60 -15.17
CA ILE A 226 -6.87 -7.92 -15.69
C ILE A 226 -7.96 -7.75 -16.76
N GLU A 227 -9.01 -7.00 -16.43
CA GLU A 227 -10.13 -6.70 -17.32
C GLU A 227 -10.55 -5.24 -17.17
N ASN A 228 -10.99 -4.63 -18.27
CA ASN A 228 -11.57 -3.29 -18.30
C ASN A 228 -12.63 -3.23 -19.40
N THR A 229 -13.89 -3.15 -19.00
CA THR A 229 -15.05 -3.17 -19.91
C THR A 229 -15.82 -1.86 -19.76
N LEU A 230 -16.16 -1.26 -20.90
CA LEU A 230 -17.06 -0.12 -20.98
C LEU A 230 -18.43 -0.58 -21.47
N ILE A 231 -19.46 -0.19 -20.75
CA ILE A 231 -20.86 -0.56 -20.98
C ILE A 231 -21.65 0.75 -21.17
N PRO A 232 -22.47 0.86 -22.21
CA PRO A 232 -23.35 2.01 -22.40
C PRO A 232 -24.34 2.20 -21.24
#